data_AF-A0A0Q9L9M6-F1
#
_entry.id   AF-A0A0Q9L9M6-F1
#
_cell.length_a   1.000
_cell.length_b   1.000
_cell.length_c   1.000
_cell.angle_alpha   90.00
_cell.angle_beta   90.00
_cell.angle_gamma   90.00
#
_symmetry.space_group_name_H-M   'P 1'
#
loop_
_entity.id
_entity.type
_entity.pdbx_description
1 polymer ?
#
loop_
_entity_poly.entity_id
_entity_poly.type
_entity_poly.pdbx_seq_one_letter_code
_entity_poly.pdbx_strand_id
1 'polypeptide(L)'
;MLTHVRLSGESGWLRFDDVDFRAGIGGFEARCSSAKRGGRIELRLDAADGPLIGECTVSETEGSQVWETFACKTIGVQQTHSVYLCLIGDISLSRFRFTV
;
A
#
# COMPACT_ATOMS: atom_id res chain seq x y z
N MET A 1 -14.83 -16.75 4.61
CA MET A 1 -13.55 -16.44 5.28
C MET A 1 -13.05 -15.11 4.70
N LEU A 2 -12.81 -14.09 5.53
CA LEU A 2 -12.23 -12.82 5.08
C LEU A 2 -10.72 -13.01 4.94
N THR A 3 -10.18 -12.81 3.73
CA THR A 3 -8.76 -13.05 3.38
C THR A 3 -8.01 -11.76 3.06
N HIS A 4 -8.54 -10.61 3.46
CA HIS A 4 -8.01 -9.30 3.14
C HIS A 4 -8.11 -8.34 4.33
N VAL A 5 -7.25 -7.32 4.31
CA VAL A 5 -7.30 -6.19 5.24
C VAL A 5 -8.27 -5.16 4.68
N ARG A 6 -9.14 -4.61 5.53
CA ARG A 6 -9.98 -3.45 5.21
C ARG A 6 -9.86 -2.40 6.31
N LEU A 7 -10.09 -1.14 5.96
CA LEU A 7 -10.20 -0.06 6.93
C LEU A 7 -11.48 -0.19 7.76
N SER A 8 -11.39 0.15 9.05
CA SER A 8 -12.56 0.33 9.93
C SER A 8 -13.15 1.75 9.86
N GLY A 9 -12.41 2.71 9.28
CA GLY A 9 -12.80 4.10 9.07
C GLY A 9 -12.29 4.62 7.72
N GLU A 10 -12.06 5.94 7.61
CA GLU A 10 -11.62 6.57 6.36
C GLU A 10 -10.12 6.47 6.08
N SER A 11 -9.32 6.20 7.11
CA SER A 11 -7.88 5.99 6.98
C SER A 11 -7.34 5.08 8.10
N GLY A 12 -6.15 4.53 7.87
CA GLY A 12 -5.45 3.66 8.80
C GLY A 12 -4.14 3.17 8.19
N TRP A 13 -3.35 2.41 8.94
CA TRP A 13 -2.05 1.96 8.45
C TRP A 13 -1.71 0.54 8.89
N LEU A 14 -0.82 -0.07 8.12
CA LEU A 14 -0.11 -1.31 8.42
C LEU A 14 1.37 -0.98 8.59
N ARG A 15 2.02 -1.55 9.60
CA ARG A 15 3.45 -1.38 9.84
C ARG A 15 4.18 -2.72 9.67
N PHE A 16 5.31 -2.66 8.99
CA PHE A 16 6.24 -3.77 8.83
C PHE A 16 7.61 -3.28 9.31
N ASP A 17 8.16 -3.93 10.33
CA ASP A 17 9.49 -3.61 10.83
C ASP A 17 10.57 -4.41 10.08
N ASP A 18 11.80 -3.89 10.14
CA ASP A 18 13.00 -4.55 9.62
C ASP A 18 12.96 -4.89 8.12
N VAL A 19 12.34 -4.03 7.30
CA VAL A 19 12.30 -4.22 5.85
C VAL A 19 13.64 -3.83 5.23
N ASP A 20 14.33 -4.78 4.60
CA ASP A 20 15.66 -4.58 4.00
C ASP A 20 15.56 -4.12 2.53
N PHE A 21 15.94 -2.85 2.27
CA PHE A 21 16.01 -2.25 0.95
C PHE A 21 17.45 -2.11 0.41
N ARG A 22 18.44 -2.82 0.94
CA ARG A 22 19.84 -2.74 0.45
C ARG A 22 20.00 -3.09 -1.03
N ALA A 23 19.11 -3.91 -1.59
CA ALA A 23 19.09 -4.22 -3.02
C ALA A 23 18.45 -3.11 -3.89
N GLY A 24 17.92 -2.06 -3.27
CA GLY A 24 17.14 -1.01 -3.91
C GLY A 24 15.67 -1.40 -4.13
N ILE A 25 14.86 -0.40 -4.45
CA ILE A 25 13.45 -0.51 -4.77
C ILE A 25 13.10 0.54 -5.83
N GLY A 26 12.38 0.12 -6.87
CA GLY A 26 11.89 0.98 -7.96
C GLY A 26 10.37 1.14 -7.99
N GLY A 27 9.62 0.26 -7.32
CA GLY A 27 8.17 0.34 -7.30
C GLY A 27 7.48 -0.52 -6.25
N PHE A 28 6.16 -0.43 -6.28
CA PHE A 28 5.26 -1.15 -5.38
C PHE A 28 4.01 -1.56 -6.14
N GLU A 29 3.53 -2.75 -5.84
CA GLU A 29 2.26 -3.26 -6.34
C GLU A 29 1.37 -3.76 -5.20
N ALA A 30 0.09 -3.43 -5.27
CA ALA A 30 -0.92 -3.90 -4.34
C ALA A 30 -2.11 -4.49 -5.09
N ARG A 31 -2.54 -5.68 -4.65
CA ARG A 31 -3.77 -6.29 -5.14
C ARG A 31 -4.93 -5.88 -4.25
N CYS A 32 -5.80 -5.02 -4.79
CA CYS A 32 -6.86 -4.36 -4.05
C CYS A 32 -8.24 -4.59 -4.67
N SER A 33 -9.25 -4.33 -3.86
CA SER A 33 -10.64 -4.12 -4.28
C SER A 33 -11.17 -2.85 -3.61
N SER A 34 -11.97 -2.09 -4.34
CA SER A 34 -12.67 -0.90 -3.88
C SER A 34 -14.07 -0.90 -4.48
N ALA A 35 -15.12 -1.04 -3.68
CA ALA A 35 -16.48 -1.14 -4.20
C ALA A 35 -17.17 0.22 -4.47
N LYS A 36 -16.53 1.33 -4.04
CA LYS A 36 -17.08 2.68 -4.19
C LYS A 36 -16.07 3.62 -4.83
N ARG A 37 -15.41 4.49 -4.07
CA ARG A 37 -14.69 5.64 -4.65
C ARG A 37 -13.21 5.42 -4.90
N GLY A 38 -12.67 4.26 -4.58
CA GLY A 38 -11.22 4.05 -4.55
C GLY A 38 -10.57 4.72 -3.35
N GLY A 39 -9.28 4.95 -3.49
CA GLY A 39 -8.45 5.56 -2.47
C GLY A 39 -6.99 5.64 -2.91
N ARG A 40 -6.10 5.74 -1.92
CA ARG A 40 -4.66 5.63 -2.15
C ARG A 40 -3.97 4.87 -1.03
N ILE A 41 -2.83 4.28 -1.38
CA ILE A 41 -1.89 3.66 -0.46
C ILE A 41 -0.61 4.50 -0.48
N GLU A 42 -0.30 5.16 0.62
CA GLU A 42 0.95 5.89 0.83
C GLU A 42 1.98 4.94 1.44
N LEU A 43 3.20 4.95 0.87
CA LEU A 43 4.36 4.21 1.37
C LEU A 43 5.23 5.17 2.17
N ARG A 44 5.27 4.99 3.49
CA ARG A 44 6.03 5.87 4.40
C ARG A 44 7.08 5.10 5.17
N LEU A 45 8.20 5.75 5.46
CA LEU A 45 9.29 5.16 6.23
C LEU A 45 9.28 5.64 7.69
N ASP A 46 9.65 4.73 8.58
CA ASP A 46 9.99 4.93 10.00
C ASP A 46 8.84 5.41 10.91
N ALA A 47 7.86 6.14 10.38
CA ALA A 47 6.63 6.57 11.06
C ALA A 47 5.43 6.65 10.09
N ALA A 48 4.21 6.62 10.62
CA ALA A 48 2.97 6.74 9.83
C ALA A 48 2.80 8.12 9.16
N ASP A 49 3.49 9.14 9.66
CA ASP A 49 3.62 10.49 9.08
C ASP A 49 5.05 10.78 8.58
N GLY A 50 5.91 9.75 8.53
CA GLY A 50 7.30 9.85 8.11
C GLY A 50 7.47 10.07 6.60
N PRO A 51 8.72 10.02 6.09
CA PRO A 51 9.03 10.31 4.70
C PRO A 51 8.17 9.48 3.72
N LEU A 52 7.47 10.16 2.81
CA LEU A 52 6.69 9.53 1.74
C LEU A 52 7.63 9.11 0.61
N ILE A 53 7.66 7.82 0.31
CA ILE A 53 8.53 7.25 -0.73
C ILE A 53 7.74 6.75 -1.94
N GLY A 54 6.42 6.70 -1.87
CA GLY A 54 5.56 6.38 -3.01
C GLY A 54 4.09 6.49 -2.66
N GLU A 55 3.26 6.69 -3.68
CA GLU A 55 1.80 6.78 -3.56
C GLU A 55 1.16 5.95 -4.67
N CYS A 56 0.32 4.99 -4.29
CA CYS A 56 -0.40 4.12 -5.21
C CYS A 56 -1.88 4.46 -5.21
N THR A 57 -2.37 5.05 -6.29
CA THR A 57 -3.81 5.30 -6.48
C THR A 57 -4.52 3.98 -6.76
N VAL A 58 -5.60 3.74 -6.02
CA VAL A 58 -6.50 2.60 -6.19
C VAL A 58 -7.82 3.15 -6.72
N SER A 59 -8.18 2.86 -7.96
CA SER A 59 -9.48 3.24 -8.51
C SER A 59 -10.60 2.34 -7.98
N GLU A 60 -11.84 2.74 -8.21
CA GLU A 60 -12.98 1.85 -8.06
C GLU A 60 -12.74 0.56 -8.87
N THR A 61 -12.99 -0.57 -8.23
CA THR A 61 -13.17 -1.85 -8.90
C THR A 61 -14.67 -2.08 -9.00
N GLU A 62 -15.16 -2.68 -10.08
CA GLU A 62 -16.60 -2.87 -10.37
C GLU A 62 -17.39 -3.71 -9.32
N GLY A 63 -16.79 -4.01 -8.18
CA GLY A 63 -17.45 -4.49 -6.98
C GLY A 63 -16.46 -4.98 -5.93
N SER A 64 -16.93 -5.21 -4.71
CA SER A 64 -16.11 -5.70 -3.57
C SER A 64 -15.45 -7.07 -3.77
N GLN A 65 -15.82 -7.81 -4.81
CA GLN A 65 -15.25 -9.11 -5.17
C GLN A 65 -14.46 -9.06 -6.49
N VAL A 66 -14.35 -7.88 -7.10
CA VAL A 66 -13.47 -7.62 -8.24
C VAL A 66 -12.15 -7.12 -7.70
N TRP A 67 -11.06 -7.71 -8.15
CA TRP A 67 -9.74 -7.46 -7.61
C TRP A 67 -8.75 -7.21 -8.72
N GLU A 68 -8.03 -6.10 -8.60
CA GLU A 68 -7.05 -5.65 -9.58
C GLU A 68 -5.71 -5.40 -8.91
N THR A 69 -4.65 -5.33 -9.72
CA THR A 69 -3.31 -4.97 -9.24
C THR A 69 -3.02 -3.53 -9.62
N PHE A 70 -2.81 -2.70 -8.61
CA PHE A 70 -2.42 -1.30 -8.76
C PHE A 70 -0.93 -1.17 -8.50
N ALA A 71 -0.27 -0.31 -9.26
CA ALA A 71 1.18 -0.14 -9.19
C ALA A 71 1.56 1.34 -9.09
N CYS A 72 2.66 1.63 -8.40
CA CYS A 72 3.28 2.95 -8.41
C CYS A 72 4.81 2.85 -8.37
N LYS A 73 5.47 3.94 -8.76
CA LYS A 73 6.92 4.08 -8.62
C LYS A 73 7.25 4.52 -7.20
N THR A 74 8.41 4.10 -6.73
CA THR A 74 8.99 4.57 -5.46
C THR A 74 10.20 5.44 -5.70
N ILE A 75 10.46 6.35 -4.77
CA ILE A 75 11.77 6.97 -4.62
C ILE A 75 12.73 5.87 -4.13
N GLY A 76 13.89 5.76 -4.76
CA GLY A 76 14.89 4.77 -4.40
C GLY A 76 15.33 4.95 -2.95
N VAL A 77 15.21 3.90 -2.16
CA VAL A 77 15.67 3.84 -0.77
C VAL A 77 16.62 2.66 -0.58
N GLN A 78 17.49 2.76 0.42
CA GLN A 78 18.46 1.75 0.79
C GLN A 78 18.34 1.46 2.28
N GLN A 79 19.14 0.53 2.80
CA GLN A 79 19.18 0.17 4.22
C GLN A 79 17.87 -0.47 4.73
N THR A 80 17.81 -0.69 6.04
CA THR A 80 16.68 -1.32 6.71
C THR A 80 15.79 -0.24 7.32
N HIS A 81 14.48 -0.32 7.10
CA HIS A 81 13.50 0.64 7.60
C HIS A 81 12.25 -0.06 8.15
N SER A 82 11.53 0.64 9.02
CA SER A 82 10.11 0.33 9.22
C SER A 82 9.31 0.92 8.06
N VAL A 83 8.40 0.14 7.48
CA VAL A 83 7.52 0.59 6.40
C VAL A 83 6.09 0.67 6.88
N TYR A 84 5.46 1.80 6.61
CA TYR A 84 4.06 2.06 6.84
C TYR A 84 3.32 2.10 5.51
N LEU A 85 2.36 1.19 5.34
CA LEU A 85 1.35 1.29 4.27
C LEU A 85 0.17 2.07 4.86
N CYS A 86 0.02 3.34 4.51
CA CYS A 86 -1.08 4.17 4.98
C CYS A 86 -2.20 4.14 3.93
N LEU A 87 -3.32 3.54 4.28
CA LEU A 87 -4.49 3.40 3.42
C LEU A 87 -5.43 4.57 3.71
N ILE A 88 -5.89 5.26 2.66
CA ILE A 88 -6.91 6.30 2.74
C ILE A 88 -8.00 6.00 1.71
N GLY A 89 -9.26 6.03 2.14
CA GLY A 89 -10.44 5.81 1.28
C GLY A 89 -11.06 4.43 1.44
N ASP A 90 -11.68 3.92 0.38
CA ASP A 90 -12.30 2.60 0.37
C ASP A 90 -11.34 1.58 -0.25
N ILE A 91 -10.60 0.86 0.59
CA ILE A 91 -9.59 -0.11 0.13
C ILE A 91 -9.71 -1.42 0.92
N SER A 92 -9.91 -2.51 0.19
CA SER A 92 -9.63 -3.86 0.64
C SER A 92 -8.31 -4.33 0.04
N LEU A 93 -7.31 -4.60 0.87
CA LEU A 93 -5.97 -5.02 0.47
C LEU A 93 -5.80 -6.54 0.68
N SER A 94 -5.50 -7.29 -0.38
CA SER A 94 -5.28 -8.75 -0.30
C SER A 94 -3.80 -9.15 -0.20
N ARG A 95 -2.93 -8.50 -0.97
CA ARG A 95 -1.48 -8.73 -0.95
C ARG A 95 -0.77 -7.52 -1.55
N PHE A 96 0.52 -7.38 -1.25
CA PHE A 96 1.39 -6.41 -1.89
C PHE A 96 2.79 -6.98 -2.12
N ARG A 97 3.57 -6.31 -2.95
CA ARG A 97 5.00 -6.58 -3.14
C ARG A 97 5.75 -5.31 -3.52
N PHE A 98 7.01 -5.25 -3.13
CA PHE A 98 7.96 -4.28 -3.68
C PHE A 98 8.57 -4.82 -4.98
N THR A 99 8.97 -3.93 -5.87
CA THR A 99 9.62 -4.27 -7.14
C THR A 99 10.93 -3.49 -7.27
N VAL A 100 11.92 -4.09 -7.91
CA VAL A 100 13.19 -3.45 -8.28
C VAL A 100 13.07 -2.74 -9.61
#